data_AF-A0A7C7V0C0-F1
#
_entry.id   AF-A0A7C7V0C0-F1
#
_cell.length_a   1.000
_cell.length_b   1.000
_cell.length_c   1.000
_cell.angle_alpha   90.00
_cell.angle_beta   90.00
_cell.angle_gamma   90.00
#
_symmetry.space_group_name_H-M   'P 1'
#
loop_
_entity.id
_entity.type
_entity.pdbx_description
1 polymer ?
#
loop_
_entity_poly.entity_id
_entity_poly.type
_entity_poly.pdbx_seq_one_letter_code
_entity_poly.pdbx_strand_id
1 'polypeptide(L)'
;MFEDDLTSLTATQLKARLDAGAVTAVEVAEAFLARIARCDGSIGAFLRVDREAALERASEVDRKRRTGEPLGRLAGLPVAVKDVLCIRDEVTTCASRMLEGFRPPYDATVVRALRAADAVLVGKTNMDEFAMGGSTENSAFQLTRNPWNLERVPGGSSGGAAACVAAQMAPLSVGSDTGGSIRQPAALCGVTGMKPTYGRVSRHGLVAFASSLDQVGPLGRTAEDVALLLEVLAGHDPRDSTSVNRPVPAYTETISQPLEGLRIGLVREHFAEGLDEQVARAVREAVEVFRRWGASVREVSLPHSRYAVATYYIIAPCEASSNLARYDGVHYGYRTDVRAMAKGLASQRKVLLAAGDVAAAESLDSALVRMYRQTRAEGFGAEVKRRIMLG
;
A
#
# COMPACT_ATOMS: atom_id res chain seq x y z
N MET A 1 -28.27 25.16 3.41
CA MET A 1 -28.16 24.44 2.13
C MET A 1 -26.73 23.96 2.05
N PHE A 2 -26.51 22.65 2.18
CA PHE A 2 -25.18 22.08 2.01
C PHE A 2 -24.83 22.19 0.53
N GLU A 3 -23.81 22.98 0.19
CA GLU A 3 -23.15 22.86 -1.11
C GLU A 3 -22.75 21.39 -1.30
N ASP A 4 -22.99 20.85 -2.50
CA ASP A 4 -22.68 19.47 -2.89
C ASP A 4 -21.17 19.18 -2.67
N ASP A 5 -20.80 18.71 -1.47
CA ASP A 5 -19.40 18.38 -1.15
C ASP A 5 -18.98 17.15 -1.95
N LEU A 6 -18.31 17.37 -3.09
CA LEU A 6 -17.80 16.33 -3.99
C LEU A 6 -16.95 15.29 -3.24
N THR A 7 -16.28 15.66 -2.17
CA THR A 7 -15.41 14.73 -1.42
C THR A 7 -16.18 13.69 -0.61
N SER A 8 -17.46 13.96 -0.33
CA SER A 8 -18.37 13.03 0.35
C SER A 8 -18.94 11.94 -0.58
N LEU A 9 -18.95 12.16 -1.90
CA LEU A 9 -19.50 11.24 -2.90
C LEU A 9 -18.58 10.06 -3.18
N THR A 10 -19.12 8.83 -3.18
CA THR A 10 -18.38 7.59 -3.51
C THR A 10 -17.75 7.67 -4.90
N ALA A 11 -16.74 6.83 -5.18
CA ALA A 11 -16.07 6.86 -6.48
C ALA A 11 -17.06 6.61 -7.63
N THR A 12 -17.98 5.66 -7.45
CA THR A 12 -19.04 5.34 -8.41
C THR A 12 -20.07 6.47 -8.58
N GLN A 13 -20.45 7.19 -7.51
CA GLN A 13 -21.29 8.39 -7.61
C GLN A 13 -20.58 9.53 -8.34
N LEU A 14 -19.30 9.78 -8.03
CA LEU A 14 -18.48 10.78 -8.73
C LEU A 14 -18.34 10.43 -10.20
N LYS A 15 -18.09 9.16 -10.52
CA LYS A 15 -17.99 8.68 -11.89
C LYS A 15 -19.29 8.93 -12.67
N ALA A 16 -20.45 8.67 -12.07
CA ALA A 16 -21.74 8.95 -12.69
C ALA A 16 -21.93 10.45 -12.98
N ARG A 17 -21.53 11.34 -12.05
CA ARG A 17 -21.59 12.80 -12.28
C ARG A 17 -20.61 13.27 -13.36
N LEU A 18 -19.39 12.74 -13.37
CA LEU A 18 -18.38 13.00 -14.42
C LEU A 18 -18.89 12.54 -15.79
N ASP A 19 -19.47 11.35 -15.87
CA ASP A 19 -20.01 10.78 -17.12
C ASP A 19 -21.20 11.57 -17.66
N ALA A 20 -22.07 12.06 -16.78
CA ALA A 20 -23.17 12.95 -17.14
C ALA A 20 -22.72 14.38 -17.50
N GLY A 21 -21.44 14.72 -17.31
CA GLY A 21 -20.93 16.09 -17.49
C GLY A 21 -21.47 17.07 -16.45
N ALA A 22 -21.99 16.58 -15.31
CA ALA A 22 -22.50 17.41 -14.23
C ALA A 22 -21.39 18.07 -13.40
N VAL A 23 -20.19 17.50 -13.46
CA VAL A 23 -18.94 18.04 -12.89
C VAL A 23 -17.79 17.74 -13.86
N THR A 24 -16.74 18.54 -13.80
CA THR A 24 -15.49 18.35 -14.54
C THR A 24 -14.47 17.58 -13.70
N ALA A 25 -13.49 16.97 -14.37
CA ALA A 25 -12.38 16.31 -13.68
C ALA A 25 -11.54 17.30 -12.88
N VAL A 26 -11.35 18.54 -13.38
CA VAL A 26 -10.63 19.59 -12.65
C VAL A 26 -11.37 19.95 -11.36
N GLU A 27 -12.68 20.19 -11.39
CA GLU A 27 -13.46 20.50 -10.17
C GLU A 27 -13.35 19.37 -9.13
N VAL A 28 -13.42 18.12 -9.58
CA VAL A 28 -13.25 16.95 -8.69
C VAL A 28 -11.83 16.92 -8.11
N ALA A 29 -10.79 17.08 -8.94
CA ALA A 29 -9.40 17.08 -8.49
C ALA A 29 -9.13 18.22 -7.48
N GLU A 30 -9.61 19.43 -7.76
CA GLU A 30 -9.48 20.58 -6.86
C GLU A 30 -10.14 20.35 -5.51
N ALA A 31 -11.35 19.77 -5.49
CA ALA A 31 -12.07 19.47 -4.26
C ALA A 31 -11.28 18.49 -3.36
N PHE A 32 -10.75 17.40 -3.93
CA PHE A 32 -9.97 16.43 -3.17
C PHE A 32 -8.60 16.99 -2.75
N LEU A 33 -7.93 17.77 -3.60
CA LEU A 33 -6.67 18.44 -3.25
C LEU A 33 -6.86 19.47 -2.13
N ALA A 34 -7.99 20.20 -2.12
CA ALA A 34 -8.35 21.10 -1.03
C ALA A 34 -8.62 20.34 0.28
N ARG A 35 -9.28 19.18 0.20
CA ARG A 35 -9.51 18.29 1.33
C ARG A 35 -8.20 17.74 1.91
N ILE A 36 -7.26 17.32 1.06
CA ILE A 36 -5.91 16.89 1.46
C ILE A 36 -5.22 18.03 2.21
N ALA A 37 -5.17 19.24 1.64
CA ALA A 37 -4.51 20.39 2.25
C ALA A 37 -5.09 20.75 3.63
N ARG A 38 -6.40 20.55 3.84
CA ARG A 38 -7.07 20.84 5.11
C ARG A 38 -6.86 19.75 6.18
N CYS A 39 -6.82 18.48 5.79
CA CYS A 39 -6.90 17.36 6.73
C CYS A 39 -5.56 16.66 6.98
N ASP A 40 -4.67 16.61 5.99
CA ASP A 40 -3.51 15.72 6.05
C ASP A 40 -2.46 16.17 7.06
N GLY A 41 -2.38 17.46 7.37
CA GLY A 41 -1.49 17.96 8.44
C GLY A 41 -1.76 17.35 9.82
N SER A 42 -3.00 16.89 10.08
CA SER A 42 -3.35 16.19 11.32
C SER A 42 -3.34 14.67 11.18
N ILE A 43 -3.49 14.13 9.96
CA ILE A 43 -3.65 12.69 9.72
C ILE A 43 -2.33 12.03 9.28
N GLY A 44 -1.50 12.72 8.50
CA GLY A 44 -0.23 12.22 7.98
C GLY A 44 -0.38 11.04 7.01
N ALA A 45 -1.43 11.03 6.18
CA ALA A 45 -1.70 9.94 5.25
C ALA A 45 -0.85 9.99 3.98
N PHE A 46 -0.38 11.16 3.53
CA PHE A 46 0.46 11.30 2.33
C PHE A 46 1.92 11.62 2.67
N LEU A 47 2.84 10.93 2.00
CA LEU A 47 4.26 11.33 1.97
C LEU A 47 4.51 12.41 0.91
N ARG A 48 3.71 12.38 -0.16
CA ARG A 48 3.80 13.33 -1.28
C ARG A 48 2.43 13.54 -1.89
N VAL A 49 2.13 14.78 -2.25
CA VAL A 49 0.92 15.19 -2.97
C VAL A 49 1.34 15.94 -4.23
N ASP A 50 0.84 15.52 -5.38
CA ASP A 50 1.24 16.06 -6.69
C ASP A 50 0.15 16.92 -7.29
N ARG A 51 -0.05 18.10 -6.69
CA ARG A 51 -1.11 19.04 -7.09
C ARG A 51 -1.06 19.39 -8.58
N GLU A 52 0.11 19.77 -9.08
CA GLU A 52 0.26 20.23 -10.47
C GLU A 52 -0.04 19.09 -11.46
N ALA A 53 0.59 17.93 -11.29
CA ALA A 53 0.38 16.77 -12.17
C ALA A 53 -1.06 16.24 -12.09
N ALA A 54 -1.70 16.29 -10.92
CA ALA A 54 -3.10 15.92 -10.76
C ALA A 54 -4.03 16.85 -11.55
N LEU A 55 -3.82 18.17 -11.47
CA LEU A 55 -4.63 19.15 -12.20
C LEU A 55 -4.37 19.14 -13.71
N GLU A 56 -3.13 18.90 -14.14
CA GLU A 56 -2.78 18.70 -15.54
C GLU A 56 -3.51 17.47 -16.10
N ARG A 57 -3.45 16.34 -15.39
CA ARG A 57 -4.13 15.11 -15.80
C ARG A 57 -5.65 15.29 -15.84
N ALA A 58 -6.23 15.96 -14.86
CA ALA A 58 -7.65 16.27 -14.84
C ALA A 58 -8.05 17.16 -16.04
N SER A 59 -7.27 18.19 -16.34
CA SER A 59 -7.48 19.06 -17.51
C SER A 59 -7.41 18.30 -18.83
N GLU A 60 -6.50 17.32 -18.94
CA GLU A 60 -6.41 16.44 -20.10
C GLU A 60 -7.67 15.58 -20.27
N VAL A 61 -8.22 15.03 -19.18
CA VAL A 61 -9.47 14.26 -19.20
C VAL A 61 -10.65 15.13 -19.65
N ASP A 62 -10.77 16.35 -19.14
CA ASP A 62 -11.82 17.28 -19.56
C ASP A 62 -11.66 17.69 -21.03
N ARG A 63 -10.42 17.88 -21.50
CA ARG A 63 -10.13 18.10 -22.92
C ARG A 63 -10.61 16.93 -23.77
N LYS A 64 -10.24 15.69 -23.42
CA LYS A 64 -10.66 14.47 -24.11
C LYS A 64 -12.19 14.36 -24.18
N ARG A 65 -12.87 14.63 -23.06
CA ARG A 65 -14.33 14.62 -22.98
C ARG A 65 -14.95 15.62 -23.96
N ARG A 66 -14.45 16.86 -23.97
CA ARG A 66 -14.93 17.93 -24.86
C ARG A 66 -14.66 17.64 -26.34
N THR A 67 -13.56 16.98 -26.67
CA THR A 67 -13.21 16.63 -28.06
C THR A 67 -13.81 15.29 -28.52
N GLY A 68 -14.55 14.58 -27.66
CA GLY A 68 -15.14 13.29 -27.98
C GLY A 68 -14.11 12.14 -28.10
N GLU A 69 -12.92 12.32 -27.52
CA GLU A 69 -11.93 11.24 -27.45
C GLU A 69 -12.37 10.14 -26.46
N PRO A 70 -12.00 8.87 -26.70
CA PRO A 70 -12.30 7.79 -25.77
C PRO A 70 -11.76 8.07 -24.37
N LEU A 71 -12.61 7.84 -23.37
CA LEU A 71 -12.28 7.99 -21.97
C LEU A 71 -12.07 6.64 -21.30
N GLY A 72 -11.06 6.54 -20.45
CA GLY A 72 -10.77 5.37 -19.65
C GLY A 72 -11.80 5.13 -18.53
N ARG A 73 -11.76 3.92 -17.96
CA ARG A 73 -12.75 3.44 -16.97
C ARG A 73 -12.77 4.28 -15.68
N LEU A 74 -11.68 5.00 -15.36
CA LEU A 74 -11.55 5.87 -14.19
C LEU A 74 -11.39 7.35 -14.58
N ALA A 75 -11.80 7.74 -15.79
CA ALA A 75 -11.59 9.09 -16.29
C ALA A 75 -12.02 10.18 -15.29
N GLY A 76 -11.03 10.90 -14.77
CA GLY A 76 -11.22 12.04 -13.87
C GLY A 76 -11.35 11.68 -12.38
N LEU A 77 -11.32 10.40 -12.01
CA LEU A 77 -11.36 9.98 -10.61
C LEU A 77 -9.99 10.14 -9.93
N PRO A 78 -9.93 10.81 -8.76
CA PRO A 78 -8.73 10.84 -7.93
C PRO A 78 -8.39 9.46 -7.35
N VAL A 79 -7.12 9.06 -7.43
CA VAL A 79 -6.61 7.80 -6.86
C VAL A 79 -5.30 8.07 -6.11
N ALA A 80 -5.25 7.65 -4.85
CA ALA A 80 -4.02 7.70 -4.05
C ALA A 80 -3.23 6.38 -4.17
N VAL A 81 -1.90 6.43 -4.20
CA VAL A 81 -1.07 5.25 -4.48
C VAL A 81 -0.10 5.01 -3.33
N LYS A 82 -0.08 3.82 -2.72
CA LYS A 82 0.90 3.48 -1.68
C LYS A 82 2.34 3.68 -2.17
N ASP A 83 3.20 4.17 -1.30
CA ASP A 83 4.58 4.52 -1.63
C ASP A 83 5.51 3.33 -1.95
N VAL A 84 4.99 2.11 -1.89
CA VAL A 84 5.69 0.88 -2.31
C VAL A 84 5.64 0.62 -3.82
N LEU A 85 4.80 1.36 -4.55
CA LEU A 85 4.57 1.17 -5.98
C LEU A 85 5.40 2.16 -6.78
N CYS A 86 6.31 1.69 -7.63
CA CYS A 86 7.16 2.55 -8.45
C CYS A 86 6.32 3.39 -9.43
N ILE A 87 6.57 4.69 -9.45
CA ILE A 87 6.09 5.61 -10.50
C ILE A 87 7.32 6.20 -11.16
N ARG A 88 7.36 6.19 -12.50
CA ARG A 88 8.52 6.65 -13.26
C ARG A 88 8.86 8.09 -12.89
N ASP A 89 10.13 8.33 -12.60
CA ASP A 89 10.74 9.64 -12.29
C ASP A 89 10.18 10.34 -11.04
N GLU A 90 9.20 9.75 -10.36
CA GLU A 90 8.64 10.17 -9.09
C GLU A 90 9.33 9.45 -7.92
N VAL A 91 9.56 10.17 -6.82
CA VAL A 91 10.20 9.57 -5.64
C VAL A 91 9.33 8.44 -5.07
N THR A 92 9.94 7.28 -4.84
CA THR A 92 9.32 6.09 -4.23
C THR A 92 10.20 5.66 -3.07
N THR A 93 9.79 5.93 -1.84
CA THR A 93 10.64 5.75 -0.65
C THR A 93 10.37 4.47 0.13
N CYS A 94 9.22 3.83 -0.10
CA CYS A 94 8.72 2.74 0.75
C CYS A 94 8.68 3.12 2.24
N ALA A 95 8.44 4.40 2.54
CA ALA A 95 8.55 4.99 3.88
C ALA A 95 9.90 4.75 4.58
N SER A 96 10.99 4.59 3.83
CA SER A 96 12.35 4.32 4.33
C SER A 96 13.36 5.39 3.92
N ARG A 97 14.29 5.71 4.83
CA ARG A 97 15.47 6.52 4.51
C ARG A 97 16.39 5.82 3.50
N MET A 98 16.35 4.49 3.42
CA MET A 98 17.09 3.72 2.41
C MET A 98 16.73 4.13 0.98
N LEU A 99 15.51 4.62 0.73
CA LEU A 99 15.02 4.99 -0.60
C LEU A 99 14.50 6.44 -0.66
N GLU A 100 14.85 7.30 0.30
CA GLU A 100 14.36 8.68 0.39
C GLU A 100 14.56 9.49 -0.90
N GLY A 101 15.66 9.26 -1.63
CA GLY A 101 15.97 9.89 -2.91
C GLY A 101 15.73 9.04 -4.15
N PHE A 102 15.13 7.84 -4.02
CA PHE A 102 15.00 6.91 -5.14
C PHE A 102 13.90 7.34 -6.12
N ARG A 103 14.27 7.56 -7.38
CA ARG A 103 13.37 7.80 -8.51
C ARG A 103 13.41 6.59 -9.45
N PRO A 104 12.38 5.73 -9.47
CA PRO A 104 12.35 4.57 -10.34
C PRO A 104 12.39 4.98 -11.82
N PRO A 105 13.15 4.29 -12.69
CA PRO A 105 13.18 4.58 -14.13
C PRO A 105 12.00 3.92 -14.89
N TYR A 106 10.98 3.43 -14.18
CA TYR A 106 9.84 2.70 -14.73
C TYR A 106 8.60 2.84 -13.86
N ASP A 107 7.43 2.63 -14.48
CA ASP A 107 6.16 2.52 -13.76
C ASP A 107 5.88 1.07 -13.36
N ALA A 108 5.29 0.89 -12.18
CA ALA A 108 4.60 -0.34 -11.83
C ALA A 108 3.47 -0.61 -12.83
N THR A 109 3.16 -1.88 -13.07
CA THR A 109 2.10 -2.25 -14.03
C THR A 109 0.74 -1.70 -13.61
N VAL A 110 0.45 -1.68 -12.31
CA VAL A 110 -0.77 -1.07 -11.77
C VAL A 110 -0.84 0.44 -12.00
N VAL A 111 0.29 1.15 -11.94
CA VAL A 111 0.36 2.60 -12.22
C VAL A 111 0.09 2.87 -13.69
N ARG A 112 0.66 2.05 -14.58
CA ARG A 112 0.35 2.10 -16.02
C ARG A 112 -1.14 1.86 -16.29
N ALA A 113 -1.73 0.89 -15.61
CA ALA A 113 -3.15 0.57 -15.75
C ALA A 113 -4.05 1.74 -15.30
N LEU A 114 -3.73 2.36 -14.16
CA LEU A 114 -4.42 3.56 -13.67
C LEU A 114 -4.33 4.72 -14.66
N ARG A 115 -3.12 5.00 -15.18
CA ARG A 115 -2.92 6.05 -16.20
C ARG A 115 -3.71 5.75 -17.46
N ALA A 116 -3.67 4.51 -17.97
CA ALA A 116 -4.44 4.09 -19.14
C ALA A 116 -5.96 4.17 -18.91
N ALA A 117 -6.42 4.02 -17.67
CA ALA A 117 -7.82 4.20 -17.29
C ALA A 117 -8.20 5.68 -17.05
N ASP A 118 -7.33 6.64 -17.37
CA ASP A 118 -7.55 8.08 -17.18
C ASP A 118 -7.78 8.51 -15.72
N ALA A 119 -7.25 7.74 -14.76
CA ALA A 119 -7.25 8.12 -13.35
C ALA A 119 -6.35 9.35 -13.09
N VAL A 120 -6.73 10.17 -12.11
CA VAL A 120 -5.96 11.30 -11.61
C VAL A 120 -5.19 10.87 -10.37
N LEU A 121 -3.87 10.65 -10.48
CA LEU A 121 -3.06 10.25 -9.33
C LEU A 121 -2.78 11.47 -8.45
N VAL A 122 -3.27 11.46 -7.21
CA VAL A 122 -3.16 12.65 -6.32
C VAL A 122 -1.90 12.66 -5.45
N GLY A 123 -1.27 11.50 -5.26
CA GLY A 123 -0.05 11.42 -4.46
C GLY A 123 0.27 10.04 -3.92
N LYS A 124 1.36 9.99 -3.14
CA LYS A 124 1.93 8.80 -2.52
C LYS A 124 1.52 8.70 -1.05
N THR A 125 0.85 7.62 -0.68
CA THR A 125 0.41 7.42 0.71
C THR A 125 1.49 6.79 1.58
N ASN A 126 1.53 7.22 2.84
CA ASN A 126 2.42 6.71 3.86
C ASN A 126 2.12 5.25 4.22
N MET A 127 3.12 4.58 4.78
CA MET A 127 3.11 3.15 5.08
C MET A 127 4.14 2.81 6.15
N ASP A 128 4.06 1.62 6.74
CA ASP A 128 5.21 1.08 7.47
C ASP A 128 6.39 0.90 6.50
N GLU A 129 7.60 1.15 7.00
CA GLU A 129 8.85 1.01 6.25
C GLU A 129 8.92 -0.36 5.56
N PHE A 130 9.14 -0.37 4.24
CA PHE A 130 9.17 -1.58 3.40
C PHE A 130 7.97 -2.51 3.57
N ALA A 131 6.81 -1.97 3.92
CA ALA A 131 5.58 -2.68 4.16
C ALA A 131 5.60 -3.60 5.41
N MET A 132 6.57 -3.45 6.31
CA MET A 132 6.80 -4.29 7.48
C MET A 132 6.24 -3.64 8.75
N GLY A 133 5.00 -3.97 9.09
CA GLY A 133 4.34 -3.49 10.30
C GLY A 133 2.82 -3.59 10.21
N GLY A 134 2.16 -3.23 11.32
CA GLY A 134 0.70 -3.33 11.47
C GLY A 134 0.05 -2.04 11.97
N SER A 135 0.79 -0.92 11.98
CA SER A 135 0.31 0.35 12.54
C SER A 135 0.74 1.60 11.76
N THR A 136 1.63 1.49 10.77
CA THR A 136 2.24 2.62 10.05
C THR A 136 3.17 3.49 10.92
N GLU A 137 3.41 3.10 12.18
CA GLU A 137 4.33 3.81 13.09
C GLU A 137 5.80 3.60 12.73
N ASN A 138 6.13 2.55 11.97
CA ASN A 138 7.50 2.32 11.52
C ASN A 138 7.92 3.20 10.33
N SER A 139 7.03 4.04 9.81
CA SER A 139 7.41 5.01 8.76
C SER A 139 8.58 5.88 9.23
N ALA A 140 9.61 5.98 8.40
CA ALA A 140 10.79 6.78 8.73
C ALA A 140 10.57 8.31 8.64
N PHE A 141 9.39 8.74 8.16
CA PHE A 141 9.09 10.14 7.85
C PHE A 141 8.06 10.75 8.79
N GLN A 142 6.93 10.06 9.01
CA GLN A 142 5.84 10.59 9.81
C GLN A 142 4.89 9.50 10.31
N LEU A 143 4.17 9.79 11.39
CA LEU A 143 3.08 8.95 11.86
C LEU A 143 1.80 9.23 11.07
N THR A 144 1.16 8.18 10.59
CA THR A 144 -0.25 8.28 10.15
C THR A 144 -1.16 7.99 11.32
N ARG A 145 -2.23 8.78 11.47
CA ARG A 145 -3.23 8.68 12.54
C ARG A 145 -4.57 8.19 11.98
N ASN A 146 -5.36 7.54 12.81
CA ASN A 146 -6.69 7.07 12.42
C ASN A 146 -7.68 8.24 12.33
N PRO A 147 -8.38 8.45 11.21
CA PRO A 147 -9.35 9.55 11.08
C PRO A 147 -10.53 9.49 12.05
N TRP A 148 -10.85 8.32 12.61
CA TRP A 148 -11.89 8.15 13.63
C TRP A 148 -11.42 8.53 15.04
N ASN A 149 -10.12 8.49 15.29
CA ASN A 149 -9.50 8.91 16.54
C ASN A 149 -8.00 9.14 16.32
N LEU A 150 -7.57 10.41 16.39
CA LEU A 150 -6.19 10.82 16.09
C LEU A 150 -5.15 10.29 17.09
N GLU A 151 -5.56 9.75 18.24
CA GLU A 151 -4.67 9.08 19.19
C GLU A 151 -4.42 7.60 18.85
N ARG A 152 -5.11 7.06 17.83
CA ARG A 152 -5.05 5.65 17.44
C ARG A 152 -4.37 5.45 16.09
N VAL A 153 -3.89 4.23 15.89
CA VAL A 153 -3.25 3.79 14.66
C VAL A 153 -4.29 3.55 13.55
N PRO A 154 -3.96 3.85 12.28
CA PRO A 154 -4.79 3.54 11.12
C PRO A 154 -4.63 2.07 10.66
N GLY A 155 -3.83 1.29 11.37
CA GLY A 155 -3.37 -0.02 10.92
C GLY A 155 -2.13 0.06 10.04
N GLY A 156 -1.70 -1.08 9.52
CA GLY A 156 -0.54 -1.18 8.65
C GLY A 156 -0.47 -2.46 7.83
N SER A 157 0.37 -2.50 6.80
CA SER A 157 1.29 -1.42 6.40
C SER A 157 0.71 -0.40 5.42
N SER A 158 -0.53 -0.54 4.95
CA SER A 158 -1.18 0.44 4.07
C SER A 158 -2.03 1.47 4.85
N GLY A 159 -1.57 1.92 6.03
CA GLY A 159 -2.33 2.81 6.90
C GLY A 159 -2.65 4.16 6.24
N GLY A 160 -1.69 4.78 5.53
CA GLY A 160 -1.94 6.00 4.77
C GLY A 160 -3.01 5.81 3.67
N ALA A 161 -2.99 4.67 2.98
CA ALA A 161 -3.97 4.34 1.95
C ALA A 161 -5.40 4.18 2.50
N ALA A 162 -5.55 3.60 3.69
CA ALA A 162 -6.85 3.47 4.34
C ALA A 162 -7.32 4.79 4.97
N ALA A 163 -6.40 5.49 5.66
CA ALA A 163 -6.69 6.76 6.31
C ALA A 163 -7.11 7.85 5.31
N CYS A 164 -6.50 7.92 4.12
CA CYS A 164 -6.89 8.92 3.13
C CYS A 164 -8.31 8.69 2.58
N VAL A 165 -8.72 7.42 2.41
CA VAL A 165 -10.08 7.09 1.98
C VAL A 165 -11.09 7.39 3.09
N ALA A 166 -10.79 7.02 4.34
CA ALA A 166 -11.66 7.27 5.50
C ALA A 166 -11.84 8.77 5.76
N ALA A 167 -10.78 9.56 5.57
CA ALA A 167 -10.79 11.01 5.72
C ALA A 167 -11.34 11.77 4.49
N GLN A 168 -11.82 11.05 3.47
CA GLN A 168 -12.34 11.61 2.21
C GLN A 168 -11.31 12.42 1.40
N MET A 169 -10.01 12.17 1.62
CA MET A 169 -8.91 12.82 0.89
C MET A 169 -8.67 12.18 -0.50
N ALA A 170 -9.17 10.97 -0.72
CA ALA A 170 -9.33 10.36 -2.03
C ALA A 170 -10.55 9.41 -2.01
N PRO A 171 -11.30 9.25 -3.11
CA PRO A 171 -12.39 8.28 -3.17
C PRO A 171 -11.87 6.84 -3.35
N LEU A 172 -10.66 6.70 -3.91
CA LEU A 172 -10.00 5.42 -4.19
C LEU A 172 -8.53 5.48 -3.78
N SER A 173 -8.00 4.37 -3.29
CA SER A 173 -6.56 4.21 -3.10
C SER A 173 -6.07 2.80 -3.41
N VAL A 174 -4.78 2.66 -3.66
CA VAL A 174 -4.12 1.38 -3.92
C VAL A 174 -3.14 1.07 -2.79
N GLY A 175 -3.25 -0.11 -2.20
CA GLY A 175 -2.36 -0.64 -1.17
C GLY A 175 -1.65 -1.93 -1.59
N SER A 176 -0.90 -2.52 -0.66
CA SER A 176 -0.33 -3.88 -0.79
C SER A 176 -0.61 -4.69 0.47
N ASP A 177 -0.90 -5.98 0.33
CA ASP A 177 -1.24 -6.92 1.40
C ASP A 177 -0.34 -8.16 1.32
N THR A 178 0.50 -8.34 2.32
CA THR A 178 1.39 -9.52 2.46
C THR A 178 0.88 -10.45 3.55
N GLY A 179 0.47 -9.90 4.70
CA GLY A 179 -0.04 -10.64 5.84
C GLY A 179 -1.33 -10.06 6.44
N GLY A 180 -2.02 -9.18 5.72
CA GLY A 180 -3.15 -8.37 6.23
C GLY A 180 -3.06 -6.89 5.90
N SER A 181 -2.01 -6.46 5.18
CA SER A 181 -1.63 -5.05 5.05
C SER A 181 -2.57 -4.16 4.23
N ILE A 182 -3.65 -4.69 3.65
CA ILE A 182 -4.80 -3.92 3.13
C ILE A 182 -6.01 -4.10 4.03
N ARG A 183 -6.33 -5.36 4.37
CA ARG A 183 -7.56 -5.72 5.08
C ARG A 183 -7.60 -5.18 6.52
N GLN A 184 -6.47 -5.23 7.24
CA GLN A 184 -6.40 -4.74 8.62
C GLN A 184 -6.51 -3.20 8.69
N PRO A 185 -5.78 -2.41 7.86
CA PRO A 185 -6.01 -0.97 7.79
C PRO A 185 -7.45 -0.61 7.39
N ALA A 186 -8.03 -1.36 6.44
CA ALA A 186 -9.40 -1.14 6.02
C ALA A 186 -10.40 -1.35 7.17
N ALA A 187 -10.23 -2.42 7.97
CA ALA A 187 -11.02 -2.67 9.16
C ALA A 187 -10.87 -1.55 10.21
N LEU A 188 -9.64 -1.13 10.51
CA LEU A 188 -9.39 -0.12 11.55
C LEU A 188 -9.82 1.29 11.16
N CYS A 189 -9.79 1.62 9.87
CA CYS A 189 -10.25 2.91 9.35
C CYS A 189 -11.71 2.91 8.88
N GLY A 190 -12.43 1.79 8.98
CA GLY A 190 -13.84 1.69 8.58
C GLY A 190 -14.07 1.91 7.08
N VAL A 191 -13.20 1.36 6.23
CA VAL A 191 -13.30 1.43 4.76
C VAL A 191 -13.32 0.03 4.14
N THR A 192 -13.62 -0.06 2.85
CA THR A 192 -13.61 -1.33 2.12
C THR A 192 -12.23 -1.54 1.50
N GLY A 193 -11.57 -2.67 1.79
CA GLY A 193 -10.28 -3.03 1.23
C GLY A 193 -10.23 -4.51 0.82
N MET A 194 -9.69 -4.79 -0.36
CA MET A 194 -9.66 -6.14 -0.92
C MET A 194 -8.23 -6.56 -1.25
N LYS A 195 -7.83 -7.74 -0.78
CA LYS A 195 -6.66 -8.44 -1.30
C LYS A 195 -7.14 -9.47 -2.33
N PRO A 196 -6.85 -9.31 -3.63
CA PRO A 196 -7.26 -10.28 -4.63
C PRO A 196 -6.46 -11.59 -4.51
N THR A 197 -6.84 -12.58 -5.32
CA THR A 197 -6.08 -13.82 -5.49
C THR A 197 -4.61 -13.51 -5.84
N TYR A 198 -3.68 -14.27 -5.28
CA TYR A 198 -2.28 -14.17 -5.71
C TYR A 198 -2.16 -14.43 -7.22
N GLY A 199 -1.43 -13.56 -7.92
CA GLY A 199 -1.34 -13.54 -9.39
C GLY A 199 -2.48 -12.83 -10.14
N ARG A 200 -3.54 -12.35 -9.48
CA ARG A 200 -4.64 -11.60 -10.16
C ARG A 200 -4.22 -10.19 -10.58
N VAL A 201 -3.42 -9.52 -9.77
CA VAL A 201 -2.83 -8.22 -10.03
C VAL A 201 -1.32 -8.43 -10.16
N SER A 202 -0.69 -7.75 -11.12
CA SER A 202 0.75 -7.83 -11.34
C SER A 202 1.54 -7.22 -10.18
N ARG A 203 2.64 -7.87 -9.83
CA ARG A 203 3.63 -7.38 -8.86
C ARG A 203 4.79 -6.64 -9.53
N HIS A 204 4.81 -6.51 -10.85
CA HIS A 204 5.86 -5.75 -11.54
C HIS A 204 5.84 -4.27 -11.11
N GLY A 205 6.93 -3.84 -10.49
CA GLY A 205 7.12 -2.51 -9.91
C GLY A 205 6.47 -2.28 -8.55
N LEU A 206 5.97 -3.34 -7.91
CA LEU A 206 5.83 -3.37 -6.46
C LEU A 206 7.21 -3.65 -5.85
N VAL A 207 7.68 -2.79 -4.95
CA VAL A 207 8.87 -3.07 -4.15
C VAL A 207 8.57 -4.26 -3.23
N ALA A 208 9.25 -5.38 -3.48
CA ALA A 208 8.93 -6.66 -2.85
C ALA A 208 9.29 -6.69 -1.36
N PHE A 209 8.37 -7.21 -0.56
CA PHE A 209 8.59 -7.65 0.81
C PHE A 209 8.73 -9.18 0.82
N ALA A 210 7.63 -9.91 0.66
CA ALA A 210 7.61 -11.37 0.55
C ALA A 210 6.94 -11.77 -0.76
N SER A 211 7.76 -12.13 -1.74
CA SER A 211 7.37 -12.39 -3.12
C SER A 211 6.24 -13.40 -3.26
N SER A 212 6.19 -14.45 -2.45
CA SER A 212 5.13 -15.48 -2.51
C SER A 212 3.79 -15.06 -1.89
N LEU A 213 3.75 -13.93 -1.19
CA LEU A 213 2.61 -13.47 -0.40
C LEU A 213 2.06 -12.13 -0.87
N ASP A 214 2.95 -11.24 -1.31
CA ASP A 214 2.66 -9.88 -1.72
C ASP A 214 1.55 -9.84 -2.78
N GLN A 215 0.55 -9.01 -2.54
CA GLN A 215 -0.42 -8.69 -3.56
C GLN A 215 -0.90 -7.23 -3.48
N VAL A 216 -0.97 -6.57 -4.63
CA VAL A 216 -1.53 -5.22 -4.75
C VAL A 216 -3.05 -5.31 -4.73
N GLY A 217 -3.72 -4.35 -4.09
CA GLY A 217 -5.18 -4.35 -4.01
C GLY A 217 -5.80 -2.98 -3.78
N PRO A 218 -7.09 -2.83 -4.11
CA PRO A 218 -7.84 -1.60 -3.98
C PRO A 218 -8.32 -1.35 -2.54
N LEU A 219 -8.49 -0.07 -2.22
CA LEU A 219 -9.31 0.42 -1.13
C LEU A 219 -10.27 1.50 -1.65
N GLY A 220 -11.47 1.54 -1.08
CA GLY A 220 -12.54 2.48 -1.42
C GLY A 220 -13.56 2.55 -0.28
N ARG A 221 -14.61 3.36 -0.42
CA ARG A 221 -15.63 3.45 0.64
C ARG A 221 -16.66 2.33 0.55
N THR A 222 -16.95 1.86 -0.65
CA THR A 222 -17.94 0.79 -0.89
C THR A 222 -17.34 -0.40 -1.63
N ALA A 223 -18.11 -1.49 -1.70
CA ALA A 223 -17.71 -2.69 -2.45
C ALA A 223 -17.70 -2.42 -3.97
N GLU A 224 -18.60 -1.56 -4.46
CA GLU A 224 -18.68 -1.12 -5.85
C GLU A 224 -17.45 -0.30 -6.26
N ASP A 225 -17.01 0.63 -5.39
CA ASP A 225 -15.79 1.41 -5.60
C ASP A 225 -14.55 0.50 -5.72
N VAL A 226 -14.46 -0.49 -4.81
CA VAL A 226 -13.40 -1.50 -4.81
C VAL A 226 -13.46 -2.41 -6.03
N ALA A 227 -14.65 -2.81 -6.48
CA ALA A 227 -14.83 -3.60 -7.69
C ALA A 227 -14.38 -2.83 -8.93
N LEU A 228 -14.81 -1.57 -9.07
CA LEU A 228 -14.43 -0.68 -10.16
C LEU A 228 -12.91 -0.53 -10.26
N LEU A 229 -12.24 -0.29 -9.14
CA LEU A 229 -10.78 -0.18 -9.11
C LEU A 229 -10.11 -1.53 -9.39
N LEU A 230 -10.59 -2.64 -8.83
CA LEU A 230 -10.00 -3.96 -9.05
C LEU A 230 -10.02 -4.36 -10.52
N GLU A 231 -11.08 -4.06 -11.27
CA GLU A 231 -11.16 -4.36 -12.72
C GLU A 231 -10.06 -3.66 -13.52
N VAL A 232 -9.64 -2.47 -13.08
CA VAL A 232 -8.55 -1.72 -13.71
C VAL A 232 -7.19 -2.26 -13.31
N LEU A 233 -7.00 -2.64 -12.04
CA LEU A 233 -5.72 -3.15 -11.55
C LEU A 233 -5.44 -4.59 -12.00
N ALA A 234 -6.49 -5.40 -12.13
CA ALA A 234 -6.38 -6.82 -12.45
C ALA A 234 -6.03 -7.06 -13.92
N GLY A 235 -5.33 -8.16 -14.17
CA GLY A 235 -5.01 -8.58 -15.53
C GLY A 235 -3.68 -9.32 -15.60
N HIS A 236 -3.50 -10.06 -16.69
CA HIS A 236 -2.24 -10.71 -16.97
C HIS A 236 -1.17 -9.67 -17.34
N ASP A 237 0.02 -9.79 -16.77
CA ASP A 237 1.19 -9.00 -17.15
C ASP A 237 2.35 -9.93 -17.54
N PRO A 238 2.85 -9.87 -18.78
CA PRO A 238 3.99 -10.68 -19.21
C PRO A 238 5.31 -10.32 -18.51
N ARG A 239 5.39 -9.19 -17.79
CA ARG A 239 6.58 -8.81 -16.99
C ARG A 239 6.60 -9.44 -15.60
N ASP A 240 5.52 -10.11 -15.21
CA ASP A 240 5.39 -10.82 -13.94
C ASP A 240 5.09 -12.29 -14.21
N SER A 241 6.11 -13.15 -14.08
CA SER A 241 5.97 -14.59 -14.27
C SER A 241 4.98 -15.27 -13.31
N THR A 242 4.56 -14.58 -12.26
CA THR A 242 3.55 -15.08 -11.30
C THR A 242 2.15 -14.54 -11.56
N SER A 243 2.01 -13.62 -12.54
CA SER A 243 0.72 -13.13 -12.99
C SER A 243 -0.02 -14.23 -13.74
N VAL A 244 -1.23 -14.53 -13.27
CA VAL A 244 -2.04 -15.62 -13.81
C VAL A 244 -2.76 -15.14 -15.07
N ASN A 245 -2.51 -15.83 -16.18
CA ASN A 245 -3.19 -15.56 -17.46
C ASN A 245 -4.64 -16.05 -17.45
N ARG A 246 -5.51 -15.30 -16.77
CA ARG A 246 -6.96 -15.51 -16.75
C ARG A 246 -7.69 -14.19 -17.04
N PRO A 247 -8.80 -14.23 -17.79
CA PRO A 247 -9.63 -13.05 -18.00
C PRO A 247 -10.02 -12.39 -16.68
N VAL A 248 -10.14 -11.07 -16.70
CA VAL A 248 -10.65 -10.28 -15.58
C VAL A 248 -12.18 -10.35 -15.63
N PRO A 249 -12.85 -10.90 -14.59
CA PRO A 249 -14.30 -10.82 -14.50
C PRO A 249 -14.78 -9.37 -14.42
N ALA A 250 -15.96 -9.10 -14.96
CA ALA A 250 -16.64 -7.82 -14.79
C ALA A 250 -17.23 -7.71 -13.36
N TYR A 251 -16.36 -7.54 -12.36
CA TYR A 251 -16.74 -7.43 -10.96
C TYR A 251 -17.88 -6.43 -10.72
N THR A 252 -17.88 -5.28 -11.41
CA THR A 252 -18.93 -4.24 -11.25
C THR A 252 -20.30 -4.70 -11.72
N GLU A 253 -20.37 -5.66 -12.66
CA GLU A 253 -21.64 -6.21 -13.14
C GLU A 253 -22.18 -7.30 -12.20
N THR A 254 -21.30 -7.93 -11.42
CA THR A 254 -21.65 -9.02 -10.52
C THR A 254 -21.86 -8.60 -9.06
N ILE A 255 -21.52 -7.36 -8.70
CA ILE A 255 -21.48 -6.90 -7.30
C ILE A 255 -22.85 -6.93 -6.61
N SER A 256 -23.93 -6.74 -7.37
CA SER A 256 -25.30 -6.69 -6.87
C SER A 256 -26.06 -8.00 -7.03
N GLN A 257 -25.36 -9.12 -7.28
CA GLN A 257 -26.01 -10.42 -7.40
C GLN A 257 -26.72 -10.80 -6.08
N PRO A 258 -27.95 -11.35 -6.13
CA PRO A 258 -28.63 -11.84 -4.94
C PRO A 258 -27.81 -12.90 -4.21
N LEU A 259 -27.91 -12.93 -2.88
CA LEU A 259 -27.15 -13.84 -2.03
C LEU A 259 -27.87 -15.17 -1.77
N GLU A 260 -29.05 -15.38 -2.37
CA GLU A 260 -29.80 -16.62 -2.23
C GLU A 260 -28.98 -17.80 -2.75
N GLY A 261 -28.84 -18.84 -1.92
CA GLY A 261 -28.01 -20.00 -2.25
C GLY A 261 -26.51 -19.82 -2.00
N LEU A 262 -26.05 -18.63 -1.58
CA LEU A 262 -24.67 -18.43 -1.13
C LEU A 262 -24.39 -19.31 0.11
N ARG A 263 -23.21 -19.93 0.15
CA ARG A 263 -22.76 -20.74 1.29
C ARG A 263 -21.60 -20.04 2.00
N ILE A 264 -21.80 -19.71 3.26
CA ILE A 264 -20.81 -19.01 4.10
C ILE A 264 -20.31 -19.99 5.17
N GLY A 265 -18.99 -20.17 5.24
CA GLY A 265 -18.33 -20.92 6.30
C GLY A 265 -17.94 -19.98 7.45
N LEU A 266 -18.51 -20.19 8.64
CA LEU A 266 -18.10 -19.51 9.86
C LEU A 266 -16.99 -20.33 10.53
N VAL A 267 -15.76 -19.83 10.49
CA VAL A 267 -14.59 -20.55 11.02
C VAL A 267 -14.59 -20.47 12.55
N ARG A 268 -14.74 -21.61 13.22
CA ARG A 268 -14.79 -21.67 14.68
C ARG A 268 -13.53 -21.11 15.34
N GLU A 269 -12.36 -21.42 14.80
CA GLU A 269 -11.07 -21.00 15.36
C GLU A 269 -10.84 -19.48 15.31
N HIS A 270 -11.65 -18.71 14.57
CA HIS A 270 -11.58 -17.25 14.60
C HIS A 270 -12.28 -16.64 15.84
N PHE A 271 -13.09 -17.40 16.57
CA PHE A 271 -13.75 -16.97 17.82
C PHE A 271 -13.01 -17.56 19.03
N ALA A 272 -11.68 -17.40 19.05
CA ALA A 272 -10.79 -17.95 20.07
C ALA A 272 -10.39 -16.92 21.13
N GLU A 273 -9.62 -17.39 22.12
CA GLU A 273 -8.97 -16.57 23.15
C GLU A 273 -8.10 -15.48 22.49
N GLY A 274 -8.49 -14.21 22.64
CA GLY A 274 -7.85 -13.05 22.01
C GLY A 274 -8.77 -12.19 21.13
N LEU A 275 -9.97 -12.67 20.77
CA LEU A 275 -10.98 -11.86 20.09
C LEU A 275 -11.79 -11.03 21.11
N ASP A 276 -11.83 -9.71 20.91
CA ASP A 276 -12.66 -8.82 21.71
C ASP A 276 -14.16 -9.12 21.52
N GLU A 277 -14.94 -9.07 22.61
CA GLU A 277 -16.36 -9.41 22.60
C GLU A 277 -17.20 -8.48 21.70
N GLN A 278 -16.83 -7.19 21.59
CA GLN A 278 -17.52 -6.24 20.73
C GLN A 278 -17.32 -6.61 19.26
N VAL A 279 -16.10 -7.02 18.88
CA VAL A 279 -15.81 -7.50 17.53
C VAL A 279 -16.54 -8.81 17.25
N ALA A 280 -16.52 -9.74 18.20
CA ALA A 280 -17.24 -11.01 18.07
C ALA A 280 -18.75 -10.79 17.87
N ARG A 281 -19.34 -9.83 18.60
CA ARG A 281 -20.75 -9.46 18.45
C ARG A 281 -21.03 -8.86 17.07
N ALA A 282 -20.23 -7.89 16.63
CA ALA A 282 -20.40 -7.26 15.33
C ALA A 282 -20.31 -8.26 14.17
N VAL A 283 -19.39 -9.24 14.23
CA VAL A 283 -19.29 -10.30 13.22
C VAL A 283 -20.54 -11.18 13.23
N ARG A 284 -21.07 -11.55 14.40
CA ARG A 284 -22.32 -12.34 14.51
C ARG A 284 -23.52 -11.57 13.95
N GLU A 285 -23.61 -10.27 14.22
CA GLU A 285 -24.65 -9.42 13.64
C GLU A 285 -24.57 -9.37 12.11
N ALA A 286 -23.37 -9.24 11.54
CA ALA A 286 -23.16 -9.31 10.10
C ALA A 286 -23.58 -10.67 9.52
N VAL A 287 -23.29 -11.78 10.20
CA VAL A 287 -23.74 -13.12 9.82
C VAL A 287 -25.27 -13.22 9.76
N GLU A 288 -25.99 -12.60 10.71
CA GLU A 288 -27.46 -12.55 10.68
C GLU A 288 -28.01 -11.75 9.50
N VAL A 289 -27.33 -10.69 9.08
CA VAL A 289 -27.69 -9.95 7.85
C VAL A 289 -27.61 -10.87 6.64
N PHE A 290 -26.52 -11.62 6.49
CA PHE A 290 -26.38 -12.59 5.40
C PHE A 290 -27.47 -13.68 5.41
N ARG A 291 -27.83 -14.20 6.60
CA ARG A 291 -28.94 -15.17 6.74
C ARG A 291 -30.27 -14.58 6.29
N ARG A 292 -30.58 -13.35 6.70
CA ARG A 292 -31.81 -12.65 6.29
C ARG A 292 -31.88 -12.42 4.77
N TRP A 293 -30.73 -12.33 4.10
CA TRP A 293 -30.63 -12.18 2.64
C TRP A 293 -30.56 -13.52 1.89
N GLY A 294 -30.84 -14.64 2.55
CA GLY A 294 -30.97 -15.95 1.89
C GLY A 294 -29.67 -16.76 1.80
N ALA A 295 -28.57 -16.29 2.41
CA ALA A 295 -27.35 -17.07 2.48
C ALA A 295 -27.46 -18.17 3.56
N SER A 296 -26.91 -19.34 3.26
CA SER A 296 -26.75 -20.42 4.23
C SER A 296 -25.41 -20.30 4.95
N VAL A 297 -25.45 -20.37 6.29
CA VAL A 297 -24.25 -20.24 7.13
C VAL A 297 -24.01 -21.55 7.85
N ARG A 298 -22.80 -22.11 7.73
CA ARG A 298 -22.37 -23.33 8.41
C ARG A 298 -21.09 -23.09 9.16
N GLU A 299 -20.99 -23.63 10.37
CA GLU A 299 -19.70 -23.68 11.06
C GLU A 299 -18.74 -24.60 10.30
N VAL A 300 -17.49 -24.17 10.18
CA VAL A 300 -16.38 -24.95 9.61
C VAL A 300 -15.16 -24.86 10.53
N SER A 301 -14.27 -25.83 10.40
CA SER A 301 -13.03 -25.89 11.18
C SER A 301 -11.82 -25.75 10.27
N LEU A 302 -10.90 -24.86 10.65
CA LEU A 302 -9.57 -24.71 10.07
C LEU A 302 -8.53 -25.02 11.17
N PRO A 303 -8.25 -26.30 11.47
CA PRO A 303 -7.46 -26.68 12.65
C PRO A 303 -6.01 -26.19 12.59
N HIS A 304 -5.51 -25.88 11.39
CA HIS A 304 -4.16 -25.38 11.17
C HIS A 304 -4.05 -23.84 11.23
N SER A 305 -5.16 -23.11 11.39
CA SER A 305 -5.16 -21.63 11.44
C SER A 305 -4.29 -21.07 12.57
N ARG A 306 -4.19 -21.78 13.70
CA ARG A 306 -3.32 -21.44 14.83
C ARG A 306 -1.83 -21.31 14.46
N TYR A 307 -1.40 -21.98 13.38
CA TYR A 307 -0.01 -21.91 12.91
C TYR A 307 0.23 -20.78 11.92
N ALA A 308 -0.83 -20.13 11.40
CA ALA A 308 -0.71 -19.19 10.28
C ALA A 308 0.23 -18.03 10.58
N VAL A 309 0.16 -17.45 11.79
CA VAL A 309 1.06 -16.36 12.20
C VAL A 309 2.50 -16.85 12.28
N ALA A 310 2.77 -17.97 12.94
CA ALA A 310 4.12 -18.51 13.05
C ALA A 310 4.72 -18.83 11.66
N THR A 311 3.96 -19.49 10.80
CA THR A 311 4.37 -19.80 9.41
C THR A 311 4.66 -18.53 8.62
N TYR A 312 3.80 -17.51 8.71
CA TYR A 312 4.03 -16.21 8.07
C TYR A 312 5.32 -15.54 8.56
N TYR A 313 5.57 -15.57 9.87
CA TYR A 313 6.78 -14.99 10.48
C TYR A 313 8.05 -15.82 10.24
N ILE A 314 7.99 -16.95 9.54
CA ILE A 314 9.16 -17.64 8.99
C ILE A 314 9.32 -17.27 7.52
N ILE A 315 8.26 -17.47 6.72
CA ILE A 315 8.31 -17.26 5.26
C ILE A 315 8.63 -15.80 4.92
N ALA A 316 7.87 -14.85 5.49
CA ALA A 316 8.01 -13.45 5.11
C ALA A 316 9.38 -12.86 5.47
N PRO A 317 9.95 -13.09 6.67
CA PRO A 317 11.33 -12.70 6.96
C PRO A 317 12.38 -13.34 6.06
N CYS A 318 12.32 -14.65 5.78
CA CYS A 318 13.28 -15.32 4.89
C CYS A 318 13.25 -14.74 3.47
N GLU A 319 12.06 -14.49 2.91
CA GLU A 319 11.96 -13.84 1.62
C GLU A 319 12.41 -12.38 1.66
N ALA A 320 12.12 -11.67 2.75
CA ALA A 320 12.55 -10.28 2.93
C ALA A 320 14.08 -10.15 3.03
N SER A 321 14.76 -11.05 3.74
CA SER A 321 16.22 -11.01 3.87
C SER A 321 16.90 -11.16 2.51
N SER A 322 16.34 -12.00 1.63
CA SER A 322 16.75 -12.12 0.23
C SER A 322 16.33 -10.92 -0.64
N ASN A 323 15.06 -10.51 -0.60
CA ASN A 323 14.52 -9.45 -1.46
C ASN A 323 15.18 -8.09 -1.20
N LEU A 324 15.42 -7.76 0.08
CA LEU A 324 16.08 -6.53 0.50
C LEU A 324 17.61 -6.60 0.40
N ALA A 325 18.19 -7.74 -0.02
CA ALA A 325 19.63 -7.85 -0.22
C ALA A 325 20.17 -6.81 -1.22
N ARG A 326 19.34 -6.41 -2.21
CA ARG A 326 19.68 -5.45 -3.28
C ARG A 326 19.92 -4.01 -2.82
N TYR A 327 19.50 -3.64 -1.61
CA TYR A 327 19.66 -2.28 -1.09
C TYR A 327 21.01 -2.19 -0.35
N ASP A 328 22.05 -1.92 -1.12
CA ASP A 328 23.45 -1.87 -0.69
C ASP A 328 24.09 -0.48 -0.85
N GLY A 329 23.34 0.47 -1.41
CA GLY A 329 23.78 1.82 -1.75
C GLY A 329 24.68 1.90 -2.98
N VAL A 330 24.92 0.82 -3.73
CA VAL A 330 25.80 0.83 -4.92
C VAL A 330 25.10 1.44 -6.12
N HIS A 331 23.91 0.94 -6.42
CA HIS A 331 23.19 1.28 -7.64
C HIS A 331 22.23 2.45 -7.43
N TYR A 332 21.55 2.47 -6.28
CA TYR A 332 20.54 3.46 -5.92
C TYR A 332 20.29 3.44 -4.41
N GLY A 333 19.50 4.41 -3.93
CA GLY A 333 19.14 4.54 -2.53
C GLY A 333 20.24 5.21 -1.69
N TYR A 334 20.13 5.05 -0.38
CA TYR A 334 21.07 5.62 0.58
C TYR A 334 22.45 4.99 0.43
N ARG A 335 23.50 5.80 0.49
CA ARG A 335 24.88 5.36 0.65
C ARG A 335 25.49 6.13 1.82
N THR A 336 26.16 5.41 2.72
CA THR A 336 26.90 6.04 3.82
C THR A 336 27.94 7.03 3.30
N ASP A 337 28.31 8.01 4.12
CA ASP A 337 29.40 8.93 3.78
C ASP A 337 30.72 8.16 3.75
N VAL A 338 31.17 7.83 2.54
CA VAL A 338 32.38 7.04 2.29
C VAL A 338 33.63 7.74 2.83
N ARG A 339 33.69 9.08 2.81
CA ARG A 339 34.87 9.80 3.32
C ARG A 339 34.93 9.72 4.84
N ALA A 340 33.80 9.95 5.50
CA ALA A 340 33.71 9.82 6.95
C ALA A 340 33.99 8.38 7.41
N MET A 341 33.39 7.40 6.74
CA MET A 341 33.58 5.97 7.01
C MET A 341 35.05 5.56 6.83
N ALA A 342 35.70 5.93 5.72
CA ALA A 342 37.09 5.58 5.45
C ALA A 342 38.05 6.20 6.49
N LYS A 343 37.79 7.45 6.90
CA LYS A 343 38.54 8.10 7.98
C LYS A 343 38.39 7.35 9.30
N GLY A 344 37.17 6.95 9.66
CA GLY A 344 36.90 6.15 10.85
C GLY A 344 37.63 4.81 10.85
N LEU A 345 37.60 4.10 9.72
CA LEU A 345 38.30 2.82 9.55
C LEU A 345 39.82 2.97 9.69
N ALA A 346 40.41 4.02 9.10
CA ALA A 346 41.84 4.31 9.23
C ALA A 346 42.22 4.64 10.68
N SER A 347 41.40 5.42 11.39
CA SER A 347 41.59 5.70 12.81
C SER A 347 41.52 4.44 13.67
N GLN A 348 40.54 3.56 13.44
CA GLN A 348 40.41 2.30 14.17
C GLN A 348 41.64 1.41 13.97
N ARG A 349 42.12 1.27 12.72
CA ARG A 349 43.36 0.53 12.41
C ARG A 349 44.57 1.10 13.14
N LYS A 350 44.73 2.42 13.16
CA LYS A 350 45.84 3.09 13.86
C LYS A 350 45.81 2.81 15.37
N VAL A 351 44.63 2.80 16.00
CA VAL A 351 44.47 2.49 17.43
C VAL A 351 44.88 1.05 17.73
N LEU A 352 44.42 0.08 16.95
CA LEU A 352 44.76 -1.34 17.15
C LEU A 352 46.26 -1.59 16.99
N LEU A 353 46.87 -1.01 15.94
CA LEU A 353 48.33 -1.12 15.73
C LEU A 353 49.12 -0.47 16.86
N ALA A 354 48.68 0.69 17.37
CA ALA A 354 49.32 1.36 18.51
C ALA A 354 49.20 0.54 19.81
N ALA A 355 48.15 -0.27 19.95
CA ALA A 355 47.96 -1.21 21.07
C ALA A 355 48.73 -2.53 20.88
N GLY A 356 49.43 -2.72 19.76
CA GLY A 356 50.14 -3.96 19.43
C GLY A 356 49.26 -5.10 18.93
N ASP A 357 47.96 -4.87 18.72
CA ASP A 357 47.00 -5.88 18.25
C ASP A 357 46.93 -5.92 16.72
N VAL A 358 47.97 -6.47 16.10
CA VAL A 358 48.10 -6.58 14.65
C VAL A 358 47.03 -7.50 14.05
N ALA A 359 46.72 -8.61 14.72
CA ALA A 359 45.71 -9.56 14.26
C ALA A 359 44.32 -8.92 14.15
N ALA A 360 43.90 -8.14 15.16
CA ALA A 360 42.64 -7.41 15.08
C ALA A 360 42.67 -6.36 13.96
N ALA A 361 43.79 -5.65 13.78
CA ALA A 361 43.94 -4.64 12.72
C ALA A 361 43.83 -5.24 11.30
N GLU A 362 44.35 -6.44 11.08
CA GLU A 362 44.24 -7.18 9.82
C GLU A 362 42.85 -7.77 9.62
N SER A 363 42.14 -8.14 10.68
CA SER A 363 40.76 -8.65 10.65
C SER A 363 39.69 -7.58 10.39
N LEU A 364 40.04 -6.29 10.40
CA LEU A 364 39.11 -5.21 10.10
C LEU A 364 38.51 -5.37 8.70
N ASP A 365 37.22 -5.08 8.57
CA ASP A 365 36.53 -4.99 7.28
C ASP A 365 37.35 -4.21 6.24
N SER A 366 37.29 -4.65 4.98
CA SER A 366 37.68 -3.78 3.88
C SER A 366 36.78 -2.54 3.82
N ALA A 367 37.25 -1.45 3.20
CA ALA A 367 36.43 -0.25 3.04
C ALA A 367 35.10 -0.53 2.34
N LEU A 368 35.09 -1.45 1.37
CA LEU A 368 33.88 -1.86 0.66
C LEU A 368 32.90 -2.62 1.58
N VAL A 369 33.39 -3.61 2.33
CA VAL A 369 32.55 -4.37 3.28
C VAL A 369 32.01 -3.44 4.36
N ARG A 370 32.84 -2.51 4.87
CA ARG A 370 32.40 -1.52 5.85
C ARG A 370 31.33 -0.60 5.27
N MET A 371 31.48 -0.14 4.03
CA MET A 371 30.47 0.65 3.34
C MET A 371 29.13 -0.10 3.27
N TYR A 372 29.12 -1.37 2.86
CA TYR A 372 27.89 -2.16 2.78
C TYR A 372 27.19 -2.29 4.12
N ARG A 373 27.94 -2.66 5.16
CA ARG A 373 27.41 -2.83 6.51
C ARG A 373 26.84 -1.52 7.05
N GLN A 374 27.59 -0.44 6.92
CA GLN A 374 27.23 0.87 7.47
C GLN A 374 26.04 1.48 6.71
N THR A 375 26.03 1.43 5.37
CA THR A 375 24.88 1.85 4.56
C THR A 375 23.59 1.16 4.99
N ARG A 376 23.59 -0.17 5.17
CA ARG A 376 22.40 -0.91 5.60
C ARG A 376 22.02 -0.62 7.04
N ALA A 377 23.00 -0.45 7.93
CA ALA A 377 22.75 -0.14 9.34
C ALA A 377 22.09 1.24 9.52
N GLU A 378 22.52 2.23 8.73
CA GLU A 378 22.06 3.62 8.75
C GLU A 378 20.76 3.82 7.96
N GLY A 379 20.61 3.16 6.81
CA GLY A 379 19.49 3.38 5.90
C GLY A 379 18.19 2.67 6.30
N PHE A 380 18.26 1.48 6.87
CA PHE A 380 17.07 0.74 7.32
C PHE A 380 16.69 1.09 8.77
N GLY A 381 15.39 1.20 9.04
CA GLY A 381 14.84 1.30 10.39
C GLY A 381 14.83 -0.03 11.15
N ALA A 382 14.41 0.03 12.41
CA ALA A 382 14.57 -1.06 13.36
C ALA A 382 13.77 -2.32 13.00
N GLU A 383 12.50 -2.16 12.60
CA GLU A 383 11.65 -3.30 12.24
C GLU A 383 12.15 -3.99 10.96
N VAL A 384 12.56 -3.24 9.95
CA VAL A 384 13.16 -3.83 8.73
C VAL A 384 14.43 -4.62 9.05
N LYS A 385 15.34 -4.05 9.86
CA LYS A 385 16.54 -4.76 10.34
C LYS A 385 16.17 -6.05 11.08
N ARG A 386 15.17 -6.00 11.96
CA ARG A 386 14.68 -7.17 12.70
C ARG A 386 14.18 -8.26 11.75
N ARG A 387 13.41 -7.92 10.71
CA ARG A 387 12.93 -8.89 9.72
C ARG A 387 14.05 -9.52 8.91
N ILE A 388 15.03 -8.72 8.49
CA ILE A 388 16.21 -9.23 7.77
C ILE A 388 17.03 -10.18 8.66
N MET A 389 17.19 -9.90 9.95
CA MET A 389 17.97 -10.75 10.86
C MET A 389 17.27 -12.06 11.23
N LEU A 390 15.93 -12.09 11.21
CA LEU A 390 15.14 -13.29 11.50
C LEU A 390 15.09 -14.29 10.34
N GLY A 391 15.26 -13.80 9.11
CA GLY A 391 15.18 -14.59 7.88
C GLY A 391 16.53 -15.03 7.38
#